data_AF-A0AAD6Y4I8-F1
#
_entry.id   AF-A0AAD6Y4I8-F1
#
_cell.length_a   1.000
_cell.length_b   1.000
_cell.length_c   1.000
_cell.angle_alpha   90.00
_cell.angle_beta   90.00
_cell.angle_gamma   90.00
#
_symmetry.space_group_name_H-M   'P 1'
#
loop_
_entity.id
_entity.type
_entity.pdbx_description
1 polymer ?
#
loop_
_entity_poly.entity_id
_entity_poly.type
_entity_poly.pdbx_seq_one_letter_code
_entity_poly.pdbx_strand_id
1 'polypeptide(L)' 'VRSEYIPSLPDELEIFTGEVVRVQSEFDDGWALCVNTRGERGMVPLECLDRSASGSGSAGAQLQTPSPYRDSRRTSSL' A
#
# COMPACT_ATOMS: atom_id res chain seq x y z
N VAL A 1 8.66 -3.45 -6.23
CA VAL A 1 7.72 -2.35 -5.95
C VAL A 1 7.59 -1.47 -7.20
N ARG A 2 6.38 -1.10 -7.61
CA ARG A 2 6.08 -0.30 -8.83
C ARG A 2 6.01 1.22 -8.55
N SER A 3 5.53 1.61 -7.38
CA SER A 3 5.40 3.01 -6.93
C SER A 3 5.90 3.15 -5.50
N GLU A 4 6.51 4.29 -5.15
CA GLU A 4 6.90 4.58 -3.78
C GLU A 4 5.67 4.93 -2.93
N TYR A 5 5.69 4.54 -1.67
CA TYR A 5 4.61 4.80 -0.72
C TYR A 5 5.19 5.33 0.57
N ILE A 6 4.74 6.53 0.95
CA ILE A 6 5.16 7.22 2.17
C ILE A 6 4.11 6.92 3.24
N PRO A 7 4.48 6.26 4.35
CA PRO A 7 3.54 5.88 5.38
C PRO A 7 3.03 7.14 6.09
N SER A 8 1.72 7.18 6.29
CA SER A 8 1.02 8.18 7.08
C SER A 8 0.69 7.67 8.49
N LEU A 9 0.70 6.36 8.69
CA LEU A 9 0.34 5.68 9.93
C LEU A 9 1.48 4.80 10.44
N PRO A 10 1.58 4.58 11.76
CA PRO A 10 2.70 3.83 12.35
C PRO A 10 2.67 2.33 12.02
N ASP A 11 1.54 1.82 11.51
CA ASP A 11 1.38 0.42 11.07
C ASP A 11 1.66 0.25 9.56
N GLU A 12 1.95 1.33 8.85
CA GLU A 12 2.25 1.32 7.41
C GLU A 12 3.76 1.18 7.17
N LEU A 13 4.13 0.50 6.08
CA LEU A 13 5.52 0.30 5.70
C LEU A 13 5.90 1.25 4.56
N GLU A 14 6.96 2.02 4.76
CA GLU A 14 7.58 2.78 3.68
C GLU A 14 8.17 1.82 2.65
N ILE A 15 7.84 2.04 1.38
CA ILE A 15 8.40 1.28 0.26
C ILE A 15 8.85 2.24 -0.82
N PHE A 16 10.04 1.99 -1.38
CA PHE A 16 10.55 2.77 -2.51
C PHE A 16 10.39 2.03 -3.83
N THR A 17 10.30 2.77 -4.94
CA THR A 17 10.37 2.18 -6.28
C THR A 17 11.65 1.38 -6.43
N GLY A 18 11.53 0.13 -6.90
CA GLY A 18 12.67 -0.79 -6.99
C GLY A 18 13.08 -1.46 -5.66
N GLU A 19 12.45 -1.13 -4.54
CA GLU A 19 12.69 -1.85 -3.28
C GLU A 19 12.10 -3.27 -3.32
N VAL A 20 12.77 -4.17 -2.61
CA VAL A 20 12.35 -5.56 -2.43
C VAL A 20 11.69 -5.70 -1.08
N VAL A 21 10.38 -5.92 -1.10
CA VAL A 21 9.61 -6.29 0.08
C VAL A 21 8.99 -7.66 -0.11
N ARG A 22 8.81 -8.37 1.00
CA ARG A 22 8.19 -9.68 1.03
C ARG A 22 6.74 -9.53 1.48
N VAL A 23 5.80 -9.91 0.62
CA VAL A 23 4.38 -9.99 0.97
C VAL A 23 4.19 -11.14 1.97
N GLN A 24 3.66 -10.83 3.14
CA GLN A 24 3.36 -11.79 4.21
C GLN A 24 1.91 -12.23 4.16
N SER A 25 0.98 -11.27 4.01
CA SER A 25 -0.45 -11.51 3.90
C SER A 25 -1.07 -10.53 2.92
N GLU A 26 -2.08 -11.00 2.20
CA GLU A 26 -2.86 -10.21 1.25
C GLU A 26 -4.29 -10.13 1.76
N PHE A 27 -4.87 -8.94 1.68
CA PHE A 27 -6.23 -8.69 2.11
C PHE A 27 -7.09 -8.38 0.89
N ASP A 28 -8.36 -8.79 0.97
CA ASP A 28 -9.34 -8.61 -0.11
C ASP A 28 -9.71 -7.13 -0.33
N ASP A 29 -9.47 -6.27 0.67
CA ASP A 29 -9.70 -4.82 0.62
C ASP A 29 -8.64 -4.05 -0.19
N GLY A 30 -7.68 -4.74 -0.81
CA GLY A 30 -6.64 -4.10 -1.64
C GLY A 30 -5.37 -3.67 -0.89
N TRP A 31 -5.12 -4.26 0.29
CA TRP A 31 -3.90 -4.07 1.07
C TRP A 31 -3.10 -5.36 1.21
N ALA A 32 -1.79 -5.25 1.43
CA ALA A 32 -0.93 -6.36 1.83
C ALA A 32 -0.08 -5.97 3.02
N LEU A 33 0.07 -6.91 3.96
CA LEU A 33 1.11 -6.85 4.97
C LEU A 33 2.42 -7.26 4.30
N CYS A 34 3.37 -6.33 4.23
CA CYS A 34 4.70 -6.56 3.69
C CYS A 34 5.77 -6.48 4.79
N VAL A 35 6.91 -7.10 4.52
CA VAL A 35 8.10 -7.05 5.36
C VAL A 35 9.29 -6.61 4.50
N ASN A 36 9.99 -5.56 4.91
CA ASN A 36 11.19 -5.10 4.21
C ASN A 36 12.43 -5.95 4.53
N THR A 37 13.54 -5.65 3.87
CA THR A 37 14.84 -6.30 4.12
C THR A 37 15.40 -6.01 5.51
N ARG A 38 14.95 -4.94 6.17
CA ARG A 38 15.32 -4.57 7.53
C ARG A 38 14.55 -5.36 8.60
N GLY A 39 13.54 -6.15 8.21
CA GLY A 39 12.69 -6.91 9.11
C GLY A 39 11.52 -6.10 9.71
N GLU A 40 11.28 -4.89 9.23
CA GLU A 40 10.10 -4.12 9.58
C GLU A 40 8.91 -4.60 8.76
N ARG A 41 7.77 -4.68 9.44
CA ARG A 41 6.50 -5.09 8.85
C ARG A 41 5.56 -3.90 8.85
N GLY A 42 4.74 -3.82 7.82
CA GLY A 42 3.65 -2.87 7.77
C GLY A 42 2.79 -3.04 6.54
N MET A 43 1.68 -2.32 6.55
CA MET A 43 0.68 -2.39 5.51
C MET A 43 1.11 -1.54 4.32
N VAL A 44 0.96 -2.09 3.11
CA VAL A 44 1.17 -1.39 1.85
C VAL A 44 0.02 -1.69 0.89
N PRO A 45 -0.40 -0.72 0.08
CA PRO A 45 -1.48 -0.94 -0.86
C PRO A 45 -1.00 -1.80 -2.04
N LEU A 46 -1.87 -2.70 -2.52
CA LEU A 46 -1.52 -3.63 -3.60
C LEU A 46 -1.18 -2.93 -4.92
N GLU A 47 -1.71 -1.72 -5.12
CA GLU A 47 -1.42 -0.89 -6.30
C GLU A 47 0.07 -0.51 -6.41
N CYS A 48 0.79 -0.42 -5.28
CA CYS A 48 2.22 -0.12 -5.26
C CYS A 48 3.09 -1.37 -5.48
N LEU A 49 2.53 -2.56 -5.36
CA LEU A 49 3.24 -3.82 -5.55
C LEU A 49 3.13 -4.31 -6.99
N ASP A 50 4.23 -4.80 -7.55
CA ASP A 50 4.23 -5.40 -8.88
C ASP A 50 3.89 -6.90 -8.77
N ARG A 51 2.61 -7.24 -8.96
CA ARG A 51 2.13 -8.62 -9.02
C ARG A 51 1.89 -9.04 -10.47
N SER A 52 2.92 -8.97 -11.31
CA SER A 52 2.79 -9.37 -12.73
C SER A 52 2.56 -10.88 -12.96
N ALA A 53 2.34 -11.68 -11.91
CA ALA A 53 2.21 -13.13 -11.98
C ALA A 53 0.83 -13.66 -11.55
N SER A 54 -0.28 -13.06 -12.01
CA SER A 54 -1.52 -13.82 -12.29
C SER A 54 -2.45 -12.97 -13.14
N GLY A 55 -2.91 -13.54 -14.25
CA GLY A 55 -3.47 -12.82 -15.39
C GLY A 55 -4.80 -12.09 -15.16
N SER A 56 -5.00 -11.11 -16.04
CA SER A 56 -6.29 -10.59 -16.53
C SER A 56 -7.21 -9.92 -15.50
N GLY A 57 -7.19 -8.58 -15.48
CA GLY A 57 -8.29 -7.79 -14.92
C GLY A 57 -7.97 -6.33 -14.69
N SER A 58 -8.31 -5.50 -15.68
CA SER A 58 -8.59 -4.06 -15.54
C SER A 58 -7.39 -3.11 -15.40
N ALA A 59 -6.97 -2.59 -16.56
CA ALA A 59 -6.69 -1.16 -16.67
C ALA A 59 -7.94 -0.37 -16.25
N GLY A 60 -7.75 0.73 -15.52
CA GLY A 60 -8.82 1.69 -15.18
C GLY A 60 -8.53 2.27 -13.80
N ALA A 61 -8.03 3.49 -13.69
CA ALA A 61 -8.87 4.68 -13.69
C ALA A 61 -10.06 4.57 -12.73
N GLN A 62 -10.04 5.45 -11.72
CA GLN A 62 -11.21 6.07 -11.12
C GLN A 62 -12.01 5.31 -10.03
N LEU A 63 -12.36 6.12 -9.01
CA LEU A 63 -13.54 6.07 -8.13
C LEU A 63 -13.39 5.34 -6.78
N GLN A 64 -13.23 6.18 -5.75
CA GLN A 64 -14.10 6.20 -4.58
C GLN A 64 -14.33 4.87 -3.84
N THR A 65 -13.47 4.60 -2.88
CA THR A 65 -13.93 4.29 -1.53
C THR A 65 -13.26 5.25 -0.56
N PRO A 66 -14.00 6.03 0.25
CA PRO A 66 -13.43 6.49 1.50
C PRO A 66 -13.32 5.26 2.41
N SER A 67 -12.29 4.43 2.22
CA SER A 67 -11.88 3.53 3.30
C SER A 67 -11.51 4.45 4.48
N PRO A 68 -12.08 4.23 5.68
CA PRO A 68 -12.00 5.18 6.80
C PRO A 68 -10.56 5.43 7.30
N TYR A 69 -9.58 4.73 6.75
CA TYR A 69 -8.16 4.92 7.03
C TYR A 69 -7.54 6.09 6.25
N ARG A 70 -8.25 6.65 5.27
CA ARG A 70 -7.73 7.71 4.38
C ARG A 70 -8.05 9.13 4.83
N ASP A 71 -8.25 9.38 6.12
CA ASP A 71 -8.27 10.76 6.61
C ASP A 71 -7.81 10.87 8.06
N SER A 72 -6.58 11.31 8.25
CA SER A 72 -6.16 11.94 9.51
C SER A 72 -4.93 12.79 9.26
N ARG A 73 -5.13 13.90 8.53
CA ARG A 73 -4.46 15.20 8.71
C ARG A 73 -4.75 16.10 7.51
N ARG A 74 -5.82 16.89 7.61
CA ARG A 74 -5.83 18.32 7.23
C ARG A 74 -7.17 18.96 7.63
N THR A 75 -7.27 19.37 8.89
CA THR A 75 -7.62 20.76 9.20
C THR A 75 -7.31 21.03 10.67
N SER A 76 -6.14 21.61 10.90
CA SER A 76 -5.94 22.42 12.09
C SER A 76 -6.61 23.76 11.80
N SER A 77 -7.78 24.01 12.36
CA SER A 77 -8.33 25.37 12.53
C SER A 77 -9.50 25.33 13.52
N LEU A 78 -9.21 25.67 14.77
CA LEU A 78 -10.04 26.52 15.62
C LEU A 78 -9.09 27.48 16.35
#